data_AF-A0A2G4DUR2-F1
#
_entry.id   AF-A0A2G4DUR2-F1
#
_cell.length_a   1.000
_cell.length_b   1.000
_cell.length_c   1.000
_cell.angle_alpha   90.00
_cell.angle_beta   90.00
_cell.angle_gamma   90.00
#
_symmetry.space_group_name_H-M   'P 1'
#
loop_
_entity.id
_entity.type
_entity.pdbx_description
1 polymer ?
#
loop_
_entity_poly.entity_id
_entity_poly.type
_entity_poly.pdbx_seq_one_letter_code
_entity_poly.pdbx_strand_id
1 'polypeptide(L)'
;MNTKKALLSTLLTAGVLASGASQAAGWCESGKPVKFAGLNWESAMLLTDVLQVVLNKGYGCETDSLPGNSITMENALSTNDIQVFAEEWVGRSEVWNKAEAAGKVVGVGSPVKGAVEGWYVPRYVIEGDAKRKLEAKAPDLKSIADLGKYAALFKDAEEPEKGRFYNCPAGWTCELENSEMLKSYGLESKYTNFRPGTGPALDAAILSSYKRGEPILAYYWSPTPLMGQVDMVRLDEKAGVNKTIEIKVGLSKAFHEQ
;
A
#
# COMPACT_ATOMS: atom_id res chain seq x y z
N MET A 1 58.33 51.37 -31.19
CA MET A 1 57.78 51.38 -29.82
C MET A 1 56.27 51.35 -29.93
N ASN A 2 55.64 50.34 -29.30
CA ASN A 2 54.20 50.22 -28.99
C ASN A 2 53.19 50.03 -30.12
N THR A 3 52.22 49.12 -30.11
CA THR A 3 52.01 47.78 -29.54
C THR A 3 50.70 47.31 -30.18
N LYS A 4 50.69 46.10 -30.76
CA LYS A 4 49.47 45.41 -31.21
C LYS A 4 48.66 44.94 -30.00
N LYS A 5 47.36 45.26 -29.91
CA LYS A 5 46.35 44.55 -29.10
C LYS A 5 45.00 44.65 -29.85
N ALA A 6 44.72 43.67 -30.71
CA ALA A 6 43.93 42.47 -30.40
C ALA A 6 42.43 42.77 -30.26
N LEU A 7 41.70 42.50 -31.34
CA LEU A 7 40.25 42.29 -31.35
C LEU A 7 39.91 41.15 -30.39
N LEU A 8 38.95 41.38 -29.49
CA LEU A 8 38.14 40.30 -28.92
C LEU A 8 36.67 40.67 -29.09
N SER A 9 36.06 40.10 -30.14
CA SER A 9 34.62 40.01 -30.31
C SER A 9 34.03 39.14 -29.19
N THR A 10 33.25 39.74 -28.30
CA THR A 10 32.46 39.00 -27.31
C THR A 10 31.12 38.61 -27.95
N LEU A 11 31.10 37.47 -28.66
CA LEU A 11 29.85 36.73 -28.90
C LEU A 11 29.46 36.08 -27.57
N LEU A 12 28.49 36.66 -26.86
CA LEU A 12 27.82 35.96 -25.76
C LEU A 12 26.92 34.89 -26.39
N THR A 13 27.41 33.66 -26.34
CA THR A 13 26.69 32.41 -26.59
C THR A 13 25.38 32.36 -25.80
N ALA A 14 24.25 32.51 -26.50
CA ALA A 14 22.97 31.98 -26.07
C ALA A 14 23.01 30.46 -26.29
N GLY A 15 23.42 29.73 -25.27
CA GLY A 15 23.49 28.27 -25.31
C GLY A 15 23.51 27.72 -23.89
N VAL A 16 22.74 26.65 -23.69
CA VAL A 16 22.56 25.90 -22.43
C VAL A 16 21.43 26.43 -21.51
N LEU A 17 20.20 26.39 -22.03
CA LEU A 17 19.02 26.01 -21.23
C LEU A 17 18.33 24.83 -21.94
N ALA A 18 19.06 23.73 -22.09
CA ALA A 18 18.54 22.48 -22.60
C ALA A 18 19.28 21.32 -21.93
N SER A 19 19.00 21.10 -20.65
CA SER A 19 19.39 19.87 -19.96
C SER A 19 18.32 19.56 -18.92
N GLY A 20 17.19 19.16 -19.46
CA GLY A 20 15.99 18.71 -18.77
C GLY A 20 15.02 18.15 -19.81
N ALA A 21 15.52 17.40 -20.78
CA ALA A 21 14.65 16.56 -21.60
C ALA A 21 14.04 15.55 -20.63
N SER A 22 12.77 15.78 -20.30
CA SER A 22 11.98 14.91 -19.45
C SER A 22 11.94 13.53 -20.11
N GLN A 23 12.49 12.50 -19.47
CA GLN A 23 12.45 11.12 -19.99
C GLN A 23 11.00 10.68 -20.29
N ALA A 24 10.01 11.21 -19.56
CA ALA A 24 8.60 11.01 -19.89
C ALA A 24 8.17 11.42 -21.32
N ALA A 25 8.92 12.28 -22.02
CA ALA A 25 8.60 12.71 -23.38
C ALA A 25 8.62 11.54 -24.39
N GLY A 26 9.58 10.60 -24.29
CA GLY A 26 9.73 9.54 -25.28
C GLY A 26 8.55 8.57 -25.34
N TRP A 27 8.05 8.13 -24.18
CA TRP A 27 6.88 7.25 -24.13
C TRP A 27 5.61 7.98 -24.57
N CYS A 28 5.40 9.21 -24.08
CA CYS A 28 4.17 9.94 -24.36
C CYS A 28 4.09 10.42 -25.82
N GLU A 29 5.21 10.75 -26.44
CA GLU A 29 5.31 11.04 -27.87
C GLU A 29 5.07 9.80 -28.76
N SER A 30 5.26 8.58 -28.22
CA SER A 30 5.00 7.35 -28.96
C SER A 30 3.50 7.07 -29.20
N GLY A 31 2.61 7.82 -28.54
CA GLY A 31 1.15 7.64 -28.62
C GLY A 31 0.62 6.40 -27.89
N LYS A 32 1.48 5.69 -27.13
CA LYS A 32 1.05 4.57 -26.28
C LYS A 32 0.52 5.10 -24.95
N PRO A 33 -0.62 4.60 -24.45
CA PRO A 33 -1.07 4.97 -23.12
C PRO A 33 -0.10 4.47 -22.05
N VAL A 34 0.13 5.27 -21.02
CA VAL A 34 0.77 4.83 -19.79
C VAL A 34 -0.27 4.07 -18.98
N LYS A 35 -0.12 2.75 -18.89
CA LYS A 35 -1.06 1.90 -18.15
C LYS A 35 -0.68 1.80 -16.68
N PHE A 36 -1.64 2.05 -15.81
CA PHE A 36 -1.49 1.99 -14.36
C PHE A 36 -2.07 0.69 -13.80
N ALA A 37 -1.52 0.26 -12.67
CA ALA A 37 -2.17 -0.71 -11.80
C ALA A 37 -3.47 -0.10 -11.24
N GLY A 38 -4.60 -0.70 -11.59
CA GLY A 38 -5.94 -0.36 -11.07
C GLY A 38 -6.19 -1.04 -9.73
N LEU A 39 -5.44 -0.60 -8.71
CA LEU A 39 -5.44 -1.14 -7.36
C LEU A 39 -6.74 -0.80 -6.62
N ASN A 40 -7.13 -1.63 -5.66
CA ASN A 40 -8.44 -1.55 -5.01
C ASN A 40 -8.38 -1.18 -3.51
N TRP A 41 -7.37 -0.41 -3.11
CA TRP A 41 -7.29 0.25 -1.80
C TRP A 41 -7.14 1.75 -1.94
N GLU A 42 -7.73 2.49 -0.99
CA GLU A 42 -8.03 3.92 -1.17
C GLU A 42 -6.80 4.80 -1.42
N SER A 43 -5.70 4.55 -0.70
CA SER A 43 -4.47 5.34 -0.88
C SER A 43 -3.84 5.12 -2.26
N ALA A 44 -3.83 3.89 -2.76
CA ALA A 44 -3.34 3.60 -4.10
C ALA A 44 -4.26 4.16 -5.19
N MET A 45 -5.58 4.08 -5.01
CA MET A 45 -6.53 4.69 -5.95
C MET A 45 -6.27 6.19 -6.08
N LEU A 46 -6.10 6.88 -4.95
CA LEU A 46 -5.77 8.31 -4.93
C LEU A 46 -4.43 8.60 -5.61
N LEU A 47 -3.38 7.83 -5.31
CA LEU A 47 -2.06 8.03 -5.93
C LEU A 47 -2.09 7.77 -7.44
N THR A 48 -2.80 6.75 -7.89
CA THR A 48 -3.02 6.47 -9.32
C THR A 48 -3.71 7.65 -9.99
N ASP A 49 -4.82 8.15 -9.43
CA ASP A 49 -5.57 9.28 -10.00
C ASP A 49 -4.69 10.54 -10.10
N VAL A 50 -3.93 10.85 -9.05
CA VAL A 50 -3.02 12.01 -9.03
C VAL A 50 -1.95 11.88 -10.12
N LEU A 51 -1.30 10.70 -10.22
CA LEU A 51 -0.25 10.48 -11.22
C LEU A 51 -0.81 10.51 -12.65
N GLN A 52 -2.02 9.97 -12.87
CA GLN A 52 -2.69 10.05 -14.17
C GLN A 52 -3.02 11.48 -14.55
N VAL A 53 -3.53 12.30 -13.62
CA VAL A 53 -3.78 13.73 -13.87
C VAL A 53 -2.47 14.45 -14.24
N VAL A 54 -1.38 14.19 -13.52
CA VAL A 54 -0.08 14.80 -13.81
C VAL A 54 0.43 14.40 -15.19
N LEU A 55 0.38 13.13 -15.57
CA LEU A 55 0.82 12.67 -16.89
C LEU A 55 -0.07 13.22 -18.02
N ASN A 56 -1.39 13.20 -17.83
CA ASN A 56 -2.33 13.67 -18.84
C ASN A 56 -2.28 15.19 -19.04
N LYS A 57 -2.35 15.96 -17.94
CA LYS A 57 -2.43 17.42 -18.00
C LYS A 57 -1.07 18.11 -18.05
N GLY A 58 -0.05 17.51 -17.44
CA GLY A 58 1.29 18.07 -17.37
C GLY A 58 2.21 17.67 -18.51
N TYR A 59 2.06 16.44 -19.03
CA TYR A 59 2.97 15.87 -20.04
C TYR A 59 2.26 15.44 -21.34
N GLY A 60 0.94 15.57 -21.43
CA GLY A 60 0.17 15.24 -22.63
C GLY A 60 0.06 13.72 -22.90
N CYS A 61 0.35 12.88 -21.92
CA CYS A 61 0.29 11.44 -22.07
C CYS A 61 -1.16 10.95 -22.09
N GLU A 62 -1.46 9.97 -22.92
CA GLU A 62 -2.64 9.12 -22.70
C GLU A 62 -2.38 8.21 -21.49
N THR A 63 -3.41 7.98 -20.69
CA THR A 63 -3.33 7.15 -19.49
C THR A 63 -4.50 6.19 -19.45
N ASP A 64 -4.24 4.99 -18.96
CA ASP A 64 -5.26 3.95 -18.75
C ASP A 64 -4.96 3.20 -17.45
N SER A 65 -5.91 2.43 -16.93
CA SER A 65 -5.76 1.62 -15.72
C SER A 65 -6.27 0.21 -15.95
N LEU A 66 -5.48 -0.79 -15.60
CA LEU A 66 -5.90 -2.20 -15.62
C LEU A 66 -6.33 -2.61 -14.21
N PRO A 67 -7.61 -2.93 -13.96
CA PRO A 67 -8.05 -3.38 -12.64
C PRO A 67 -7.33 -4.66 -12.20
N GLY A 68 -6.88 -4.71 -10.95
CA GLY A 68 -6.17 -5.88 -10.42
C GLY A 68 -5.85 -5.80 -8.93
N ASN A 69 -5.28 -6.88 -8.40
CA ASN A 69 -4.72 -6.93 -7.05
C ASN A 69 -3.19 -6.83 -7.13
N SER A 70 -2.52 -6.73 -5.98
CA SER A 70 -1.07 -6.56 -5.90
C SER A 70 -0.33 -7.62 -6.73
N ILE A 71 -0.63 -8.89 -6.52
CA ILE A 71 0.09 -10.00 -7.16
C ILE A 71 -0.07 -9.98 -8.68
N THR A 72 -1.29 -9.75 -9.19
CA THR A 72 -1.51 -9.71 -10.64
C THR A 72 -0.88 -8.48 -11.29
N MET A 73 -0.90 -7.34 -10.61
CA MET A 73 -0.32 -6.09 -11.12
C MET A 73 1.20 -6.09 -11.07
N GLU A 74 1.82 -6.70 -10.05
CA GLU A 74 3.28 -6.89 -10.01
C GLU A 74 3.78 -7.76 -11.17
N ASN A 75 3.05 -8.84 -11.50
CA ASN A 75 3.36 -9.67 -12.66
C ASN A 75 3.26 -8.86 -13.96
N ALA A 76 2.16 -8.13 -14.16
CA ALA A 76 1.94 -7.28 -15.34
C ALA A 76 3.00 -6.17 -15.47
N LEU A 77 3.46 -5.60 -14.35
CA LEU A 77 4.53 -4.61 -14.34
C LEU A 77 5.86 -5.23 -14.79
N SER A 78 6.16 -6.45 -14.34
CA SER A 78 7.40 -7.17 -14.68
C SER A 78 7.50 -7.54 -16.17
N THR A 79 6.38 -7.63 -16.87
CA THR A 79 6.28 -7.90 -18.32
C THR A 79 6.03 -6.64 -19.13
N ASN A 80 5.93 -5.47 -18.49
CA ASN A 80 5.57 -4.19 -19.11
C ASN A 80 4.16 -4.18 -19.76
N ASP A 81 3.26 -5.06 -19.32
CA ASP A 81 1.84 -4.99 -19.67
C ASP A 81 1.16 -3.77 -19.02
N ILE A 82 1.70 -3.32 -17.88
CA ILE A 82 1.48 -2.00 -17.28
C ILE A 82 2.82 -1.29 -17.04
N GLN A 83 2.78 0.03 -16.91
CA GLN A 83 3.95 0.90 -16.77
C GLN A 83 4.15 1.42 -15.34
N VAL A 84 3.06 1.65 -14.61
CA VAL A 84 3.11 2.30 -13.29
C VAL A 84 2.29 1.55 -12.26
N PHE A 85 2.90 1.24 -11.12
CA PHE A 85 2.28 0.77 -9.89
C PHE A 85 2.43 1.90 -8.85
N ALA A 86 1.36 2.67 -8.63
CA ALA A 86 1.45 3.94 -7.91
C ALA A 86 1.84 3.82 -6.43
N GLU A 87 1.56 2.66 -5.81
CA GLU A 87 1.83 2.41 -4.40
C GLU A 87 2.30 0.96 -4.19
N GLU A 88 3.56 0.68 -4.53
CA GLU A 88 4.18 -0.63 -4.35
C GLU A 88 4.75 -0.77 -2.93
N TRP A 89 4.39 -1.86 -2.25
CA TRP A 89 4.84 -2.19 -0.90
C TRP A 89 6.06 -3.12 -0.98
N VAL A 90 7.22 -2.53 -1.21
CA VAL A 90 8.45 -3.26 -1.58
C VAL A 90 8.94 -4.20 -0.48
N GLY A 91 9.58 -5.29 -0.88
CA GLY A 91 10.17 -6.28 0.03
C GLY A 91 9.20 -7.35 0.54
N ARG A 92 7.90 -7.23 0.26
CA ARG A 92 6.86 -8.17 0.74
C ARG A 92 6.56 -9.31 -0.22
N SER A 93 6.61 -9.04 -1.51
CA SER A 93 6.20 -10.00 -2.53
C SER A 93 7.39 -10.70 -3.16
N GLU A 94 7.29 -12.03 -3.30
CA GLU A 94 8.26 -12.80 -4.09
C GLU A 94 8.25 -12.35 -5.57
N VAL A 95 7.10 -11.93 -6.11
CA VAL A 95 6.97 -11.47 -7.49
C VAL A 95 7.75 -10.17 -7.70
N TRP A 96 7.49 -9.14 -6.89
CA TRP A 96 8.27 -7.90 -6.90
C TRP A 96 9.76 -8.16 -6.71
N ASN A 97 10.14 -8.90 -5.65
CA ASN A 97 11.54 -9.13 -5.30
C ASN A 97 12.31 -9.82 -6.43
N LYS A 98 11.70 -10.82 -7.11
CA LYS A 98 12.30 -11.47 -8.28
C LYS A 98 12.39 -10.53 -9.48
N ALA A 99 11.36 -9.74 -9.74
CA ALA A 99 11.35 -8.79 -10.84
C ALA A 99 12.41 -7.70 -10.67
N GLU A 100 12.58 -7.17 -9.45
CA GLU A 100 13.58 -6.17 -9.11
C GLU A 100 14.99 -6.76 -9.23
N ALA A 101 15.23 -7.95 -8.67
CA ALA A 101 16.52 -8.64 -8.80
C ALA A 101 16.88 -8.97 -10.26
N ALA A 102 15.88 -9.22 -11.12
CA ALA A 102 16.06 -9.44 -12.55
C ALA A 102 16.16 -8.12 -13.36
N GLY A 103 16.09 -6.96 -12.71
CA GLY A 103 16.14 -5.65 -13.38
C GLY A 103 14.92 -5.34 -14.25
N LYS A 104 13.78 -6.00 -14.03
CA LYS A 104 12.54 -5.83 -14.82
C LYS A 104 11.64 -4.71 -14.30
N VAL A 105 11.80 -4.33 -13.05
CA VAL A 105 11.07 -3.23 -12.41
C VAL A 105 12.04 -2.36 -11.62
N VAL A 106 11.63 -1.12 -11.38
CA VAL A 106 12.38 -0.16 -10.56
C VAL A 106 11.41 0.55 -9.63
N GLY A 107 11.69 0.51 -8.33
CA GLY A 107 10.97 1.34 -7.36
C GLY A 107 11.58 2.73 -7.27
N VAL A 108 10.78 3.77 -7.46
CA VAL A 108 11.20 5.19 -7.38
C VAL A 108 10.41 5.97 -6.33
N GLY A 109 11.05 7.00 -5.78
CA GLY A 109 10.43 7.88 -4.79
C GLY A 109 9.98 7.17 -3.52
N SER A 110 9.19 7.88 -2.73
CA SER A 110 8.56 7.36 -1.51
C SER A 110 7.27 8.15 -1.27
N PRO A 111 6.16 7.78 -1.94
CA PRO A 111 4.92 8.55 -1.93
C PRO A 111 4.24 8.55 -0.55
N VAL A 112 4.51 7.52 0.26
CA VAL A 112 4.01 7.39 1.63
C VAL A 112 5.20 7.16 2.56
N LYS A 113 5.28 7.96 3.63
CA LYS A 113 6.33 7.87 4.66
C LYS A 113 5.75 7.48 5.99
N GLY A 114 6.49 6.67 6.74
CA GLY A 114 6.08 6.21 8.08
C GLY A 114 4.87 5.28 8.04
N ALA A 115 4.69 4.54 6.93
CA ALA A 115 3.64 3.56 6.81
C ALA A 115 3.84 2.45 7.86
N VAL A 116 2.75 2.10 8.53
CA VAL A 116 2.71 1.02 9.50
C VAL A 116 1.49 0.16 9.26
N GLU A 117 1.63 -1.13 9.51
CA GLU A 117 0.53 -2.08 9.44
C GLU A 117 0.49 -2.95 10.70
N GLY A 118 -0.54 -3.77 10.79
CA GLY A 118 -0.64 -4.79 11.82
C GLY A 118 -2.06 -5.31 11.97
N TRP A 119 -2.27 -6.05 13.05
CA TRP A 119 -3.59 -6.50 13.45
C TRP A 119 -4.13 -5.55 14.50
N TYR A 120 -5.36 -5.12 14.33
CA TYR A 120 -5.98 -4.07 15.10
C TYR A 120 -7.27 -4.56 15.74
N VAL A 121 -7.55 -3.98 16.91
CA VAL A 121 -8.85 -4.04 17.58
C VAL A 121 -9.30 -2.63 17.94
N PRO A 122 -10.60 -2.33 17.98
CA PRO A 122 -11.06 -1.03 18.49
C PRO A 122 -10.61 -0.81 19.94
N ARG A 123 -10.17 0.41 20.30
CA ARG A 123 -9.67 0.72 21.65
C ARG A 123 -10.68 0.36 22.74
N TYR A 124 -11.98 0.57 22.48
CA TYR A 124 -13.04 0.25 23.43
C TYR A 124 -13.12 -1.24 23.80
N VAL A 125 -12.54 -2.14 22.99
CA VAL A 125 -12.46 -3.56 23.35
C VAL A 125 -11.54 -3.76 24.56
N ILE A 126 -10.45 -2.99 24.64
CA ILE A 126 -9.43 -3.08 25.70
C ILE A 126 -9.76 -2.12 26.84
N GLU A 127 -10.09 -0.87 26.54
CA GLU A 127 -10.20 0.19 27.53
C GLU A 127 -11.66 0.54 27.90
N GLY A 128 -12.63 0.04 27.14
CA GLY A 128 -14.03 0.50 27.20
C GLY A 128 -14.21 1.88 26.55
N ASP A 129 -15.45 2.36 26.53
CA ASP A 129 -15.80 3.72 26.12
C ASP A 129 -16.98 4.23 26.94
N ALA A 130 -16.68 5.07 27.94
CA ALA A 130 -17.69 5.63 28.83
C ALA A 130 -18.73 6.51 28.10
N LYS A 131 -18.34 7.21 27.03
CA LYS A 131 -19.26 8.07 26.25
C LYS A 131 -20.29 7.23 25.51
N ARG A 132 -19.86 6.06 25.04
CA ARG A 132 -20.71 5.08 24.33
C ARG A 132 -21.32 4.01 25.24
N LYS A 133 -21.04 4.06 26.54
CA LYS A 133 -21.47 3.06 27.55
C LYS A 133 -21.01 1.64 27.18
N LEU A 134 -19.78 1.52 26.70
CA LEU A 134 -19.15 0.25 26.38
C LEU A 134 -18.16 -0.11 27.49
N GLU A 135 -18.29 -1.31 28.05
CA GLU A 135 -17.32 -1.85 28.99
C GLU A 135 -16.14 -2.50 28.26
N ALA A 136 -14.97 -2.48 28.90
CA ALA A 136 -13.80 -3.21 28.42
C ALA A 136 -14.07 -4.72 28.43
N LYS A 137 -14.01 -5.35 27.25
CA LYS A 137 -14.26 -6.80 27.10
C LYS A 137 -12.98 -7.63 27.15
N ALA A 138 -11.83 -7.02 26.89
CA ALA A 138 -10.52 -7.66 26.89
C ALA A 138 -9.42 -6.71 27.39
N PRO A 139 -9.45 -6.28 28.68
CA PRO A 139 -8.50 -5.30 29.23
C PRO A 139 -7.04 -5.75 29.20
N ASP A 140 -6.79 -7.07 29.17
CA ASP A 140 -5.45 -7.64 29.11
C ASP A 140 -4.97 -7.98 27.69
N LEU A 141 -5.79 -7.71 26.65
CA LEU A 141 -5.41 -7.94 25.26
C LEU A 141 -4.40 -6.88 24.79
N LYS A 142 -3.14 -7.30 24.65
CA LYS A 142 -2.04 -6.41 24.21
C LYS A 142 -1.35 -6.91 22.95
N SER A 143 -1.22 -8.23 22.81
CA SER A 143 -0.43 -8.85 21.74
C SER A 143 -1.24 -9.83 20.91
N ILE A 144 -0.75 -10.15 19.71
CA ILE A 144 -1.33 -11.21 18.86
C ILE A 144 -1.31 -12.56 19.58
N ALA A 145 -0.31 -12.81 20.44
CA ALA A 145 -0.21 -14.05 21.22
C ALA A 145 -1.36 -14.22 22.23
N ASP A 146 -2.00 -13.13 22.67
CA ASP A 146 -3.12 -13.18 23.61
C ASP A 146 -4.44 -13.59 22.94
N LEU A 147 -4.56 -13.48 21.61
CA LEU A 147 -5.81 -13.70 20.87
C LEU A 147 -6.40 -15.10 21.09
N GLY A 148 -5.56 -16.09 21.39
CA GLY A 148 -6.02 -17.44 21.71
C GLY A 148 -6.98 -17.52 22.91
N LYS A 149 -7.00 -16.51 23.78
CA LYS A 149 -7.90 -16.37 24.95
C LYS A 149 -9.23 -15.69 24.61
N TYR A 150 -9.30 -14.98 23.47
CA TYR A 150 -10.40 -14.07 23.13
C TYR A 150 -11.17 -14.47 21.87
N ALA A 151 -11.01 -15.69 21.35
CA ALA A 151 -11.68 -16.12 20.11
C ALA A 151 -13.21 -15.91 20.13
N ALA A 152 -13.86 -16.25 21.24
CA ALA A 152 -15.31 -16.07 21.40
C ALA A 152 -15.75 -14.60 21.38
N LEU A 153 -14.85 -13.65 21.67
CA LEU A 153 -15.13 -12.22 21.64
C LEU A 153 -15.29 -11.70 20.20
N PHE A 154 -14.53 -12.27 19.28
CA PHE A 154 -14.52 -11.91 17.87
C PHE A 154 -15.35 -12.89 17.03
N LYS A 155 -16.47 -13.39 17.56
CA LYS A 155 -17.26 -14.49 17.00
C LYS A 155 -17.49 -14.38 15.48
N ASP A 156 -17.24 -15.49 14.78
CA ASP A 156 -17.57 -15.64 13.36
C ASP A 156 -19.07 -15.94 13.18
N ALA A 157 -19.70 -15.29 12.20
CA ALA A 157 -21.13 -15.48 11.92
C ALA A 157 -21.44 -16.80 11.18
N GLU A 158 -20.49 -17.31 10.41
CA GLU A 158 -20.59 -18.52 9.58
C GLU A 158 -19.99 -19.75 10.29
N GLU A 159 -19.00 -19.54 11.17
CA GLU A 159 -18.43 -20.57 12.05
C GLU A 159 -18.52 -20.17 13.55
N PRO A 160 -19.70 -20.24 14.19
CA PRO A 160 -19.95 -19.70 15.54
C PRO A 160 -19.03 -20.16 16.67
N GLU A 161 -18.34 -21.29 16.50
CA GLU A 161 -17.38 -21.87 17.46
C GLU A 161 -15.98 -21.22 17.37
N LYS A 162 -15.75 -20.36 16.37
CA LYS A 162 -14.48 -19.66 16.13
C LYS A 162 -14.65 -18.15 16.21
N GLY A 163 -13.53 -17.47 16.45
CA GLY A 163 -13.41 -16.05 16.14
C GLY A 163 -13.23 -15.81 14.63
N ARG A 164 -13.42 -14.58 14.18
CA ARG A 164 -13.13 -14.12 12.82
C ARG A 164 -11.97 -13.15 12.85
N PHE A 165 -10.92 -13.48 12.11
CA PHE A 165 -9.88 -12.54 11.74
C PHE A 165 -10.16 -12.04 10.32
N TYR A 166 -10.37 -10.73 10.17
CA TYR A 166 -10.44 -10.09 8.86
C TYR A 166 -9.02 -9.86 8.34
N ASN A 167 -8.58 -10.73 7.45
CA ASN A 167 -7.30 -10.62 6.75
C ASN A 167 -7.39 -9.55 5.64
N CYS A 168 -6.29 -9.32 4.93
CA CYS A 168 -6.25 -8.61 3.68
C CYS A 168 -7.22 -9.20 2.65
N PRO A 169 -7.69 -8.36 1.72
CA PRO A 169 -8.43 -8.83 0.56
C PRO A 169 -7.67 -9.89 -0.24
N ALA A 170 -8.43 -10.78 -0.88
CA ALA A 170 -7.86 -11.87 -1.67
C ALA A 170 -6.94 -11.35 -2.79
N GLY A 171 -5.74 -11.92 -2.87
CA GLY A 171 -4.72 -11.59 -3.88
C GLY A 171 -3.86 -10.37 -3.54
N TRP A 172 -4.01 -9.77 -2.36
CA TRP A 172 -3.04 -8.82 -1.83
C TRP A 172 -1.85 -9.56 -1.23
N THR A 173 -0.66 -8.95 -1.31
CA THR A 173 0.58 -9.55 -0.79
C THR A 173 0.52 -9.82 0.72
N CYS A 174 -0.10 -8.92 1.48
CA CYS A 174 -0.26 -9.06 2.92
C CYS A 174 -1.18 -10.22 3.35
N GLU A 175 -2.02 -10.74 2.45
CA GLU A 175 -2.86 -11.92 2.73
C GLU A 175 -2.00 -13.13 3.11
N LEU A 176 -0.91 -13.34 2.36
CA LEU A 176 0.00 -14.47 2.53
C LEU A 176 0.74 -14.36 3.87
N GLU A 177 1.30 -13.18 4.15
CA GLU A 177 2.02 -12.91 5.41
C GLU A 177 1.11 -13.11 6.63
N ASN A 178 -0.10 -12.56 6.60
CA ASN A 178 -1.06 -12.69 7.69
C ASN A 178 -1.55 -14.13 7.88
N SER A 179 -1.69 -14.90 6.79
CA SER A 179 -2.06 -16.32 6.89
C SER A 179 -0.97 -17.12 7.60
N GLU A 180 0.29 -16.85 7.27
CA GLU A 180 1.45 -17.47 7.92
C GLU A 180 1.63 -17.01 9.36
N MET A 181 1.32 -15.75 9.65
CA MET A 181 1.25 -15.28 11.04
C MET A 181 0.20 -16.03 11.83
N LEU A 182 -1.04 -16.15 11.33
CA LEU A 182 -2.14 -16.85 11.99
C LEU A 182 -1.75 -18.30 12.35
N LYS A 183 -1.07 -18.99 11.43
CA LYS A 183 -0.48 -20.31 11.67
C LYS A 183 0.62 -20.29 12.72
N SER A 184 1.57 -19.36 12.62
CA SER A 184 2.72 -19.28 13.53
C SER A 184 2.35 -18.96 14.98
N TYR A 185 1.17 -18.37 15.21
CA TYR A 185 0.61 -18.13 16.54
C TYR A 185 -0.32 -19.25 17.02
N GLY A 186 -0.52 -20.30 16.21
CA GLY A 186 -1.42 -21.41 16.55
C GLY A 186 -2.89 -20.99 16.62
N LEU A 187 -3.29 -19.98 15.83
CA LEU A 187 -4.65 -19.42 15.85
C LEU A 187 -5.58 -20.02 14.81
N GLU A 188 -5.09 -20.80 13.84
CA GLU A 188 -5.88 -21.37 12.74
C GLU A 188 -7.06 -22.25 13.21
N SER A 189 -6.93 -22.94 14.35
CA SER A 189 -8.03 -23.73 14.91
C SER A 189 -9.07 -22.91 15.66
N LYS A 190 -8.72 -21.66 16.04
CA LYS A 190 -9.54 -20.78 16.88
C LYS A 190 -10.17 -19.62 16.11
N TYR A 191 -9.57 -19.25 14.98
CA TYR A 191 -10.01 -18.13 14.15
C TYR A 191 -10.20 -18.57 12.71
N THR A 192 -11.30 -18.15 12.10
CA THR A 192 -11.44 -18.16 10.66
C THR A 192 -10.53 -17.08 10.06
N ASN A 193 -9.85 -17.44 8.96
CA ASN A 193 -9.05 -16.52 8.18
C ASN A 193 -9.93 -15.93 7.07
N PHE A 194 -10.72 -14.91 7.42
CA PHE A 194 -11.70 -14.32 6.52
C PHE A 194 -11.04 -13.30 5.58
N ARG A 195 -11.27 -13.45 4.27
CA ARG A 195 -10.71 -12.57 3.23
C ARG A 195 -11.83 -11.75 2.61
N PRO A 196 -11.89 -10.44 2.86
CA PRO A 196 -12.75 -9.54 2.11
C PRO A 196 -12.43 -9.60 0.61
N GLY A 197 -13.39 -9.21 -0.24
CA GLY A 197 -13.14 -9.15 -1.69
C GLY A 197 -12.28 -7.95 -2.10
N THR A 198 -12.37 -6.82 -1.38
CA THR A 198 -11.73 -5.54 -1.73
C THR A 198 -11.39 -4.73 -0.48
N GLY A 199 -10.54 -3.70 -0.63
CA GLY A 199 -10.24 -2.73 0.44
C GLY A 199 -11.50 -2.07 1.01
N PRO A 200 -12.39 -1.50 0.17
CA PRO A 200 -13.65 -0.92 0.63
C PRO A 200 -14.55 -1.89 1.40
N ALA A 201 -14.54 -3.19 1.07
CA ALA A 201 -15.30 -4.20 1.82
C ALA A 201 -14.72 -4.42 3.23
N LEU A 202 -13.38 -4.39 3.37
CA LEU A 202 -12.70 -4.41 4.67
C LEU A 202 -13.01 -3.14 5.46
N ASP A 203 -12.93 -1.96 4.83
CA ASP A 203 -13.23 -0.67 5.45
C ASP A 203 -14.66 -0.63 5.98
N ALA A 204 -15.62 -1.12 5.18
CA ALA A 204 -17.01 -1.22 5.59
C ALA A 204 -17.21 -2.14 6.80
N ALA A 205 -16.52 -3.29 6.85
CA ALA A 205 -16.60 -4.20 7.98
C ALA A 205 -16.08 -3.55 9.28
N ILE A 206 -14.90 -2.90 9.22
CA ILE A 206 -14.30 -2.18 10.34
C ILE A 206 -15.19 -1.04 10.80
N LEU A 207 -15.57 -0.14 9.90
CA LEU A 207 -16.35 1.04 10.23
C LEU A 207 -17.73 0.66 10.78
N SER A 208 -18.37 -0.37 10.20
CA SER A 208 -19.69 -0.81 10.64
C SER A 208 -19.65 -1.47 12.02
N SER A 209 -18.65 -2.31 12.30
CA SER A 209 -18.45 -2.89 13.63
C SER A 209 -18.15 -1.81 14.66
N TYR A 210 -17.25 -0.88 14.32
CA TYR A 210 -16.89 0.25 15.17
C TYR A 210 -18.11 1.10 15.53
N LYS A 211 -18.97 1.45 14.55
CA LYS A 211 -20.20 2.22 14.79
C LYS A 211 -21.20 1.50 15.70
N ARG A 212 -21.29 0.17 15.62
CA ARG A 212 -22.14 -0.63 16.52
C ARG A 212 -21.53 -0.89 17.90
N GLY A 213 -20.24 -0.61 18.10
CA GLY A 213 -19.55 -0.92 19.36
C GLY A 213 -19.28 -2.42 19.51
N GLU A 214 -19.22 -3.13 18.38
CA GLU A 214 -18.96 -4.56 18.33
C GLU A 214 -17.44 -4.82 18.26
N PRO A 215 -16.92 -5.88 18.89
CA PRO A 215 -15.54 -6.27 18.69
C PRO A 215 -15.27 -6.64 17.23
N ILE A 216 -14.11 -6.24 16.71
CA ILE A 216 -13.57 -6.72 15.44
C ILE A 216 -12.06 -6.89 15.57
N LEU A 217 -11.53 -7.97 14.99
CA LEU A 217 -10.11 -8.20 14.81
C LEU A 217 -9.83 -8.15 13.31
N ALA A 218 -9.01 -7.19 12.88
CA ALA A 218 -8.73 -6.99 11.47
C ALA A 218 -7.27 -6.63 11.22
N TYR A 219 -6.73 -7.08 10.10
CA TYR A 219 -5.55 -6.47 9.49
C TYR A 219 -5.92 -5.07 9.03
N TYR A 220 -5.01 -4.11 9.22
CA TYR A 220 -5.11 -2.81 8.55
C TYR A 220 -3.76 -2.09 8.49
N TRP A 221 -3.75 -0.90 7.89
CA TRP A 221 -2.57 -0.05 7.77
C TRP A 221 -2.89 1.43 7.98
N SER A 222 -1.83 2.21 8.20
CA SER A 222 -1.85 3.64 8.42
C SER A 222 -0.66 4.28 7.69
N PRO A 223 -0.80 5.51 7.15
CA PRO A 223 -1.98 6.39 7.24
C PRO A 223 -3.08 6.02 6.24
N THR A 224 -4.34 6.13 6.67
CA THR A 224 -5.55 5.99 5.83
C THR A 224 -6.68 6.86 6.37
N PRO A 225 -7.67 7.27 5.54
CA PRO A 225 -8.85 7.98 6.02
C PRO A 225 -9.64 7.20 7.07
N LEU A 226 -9.70 5.88 6.98
CA LEU A 226 -10.38 5.05 7.97
C LEU A 226 -9.72 5.16 9.36
N MET A 227 -8.38 5.06 9.45
CA MET A 227 -7.68 5.20 10.73
C MET A 227 -7.84 6.60 11.36
N GLY A 228 -8.21 7.61 10.58
CA GLY A 228 -8.61 8.92 11.10
C GLY A 228 -10.03 8.98 11.64
N GLN A 229 -10.89 8.01 11.32
CA GLN A 229 -12.31 7.94 11.72
C GLN A 229 -12.56 6.97 12.88
N VAL A 230 -11.70 5.97 13.07
CA VAL A 230 -11.85 4.94 14.11
C VAL A 230 -10.66 4.91 15.05
N ASP A 231 -10.91 4.79 16.35
CA ASP A 231 -9.86 4.63 17.36
C ASP A 231 -9.50 3.14 17.51
N MET A 232 -8.44 2.74 16.83
CA MET A 232 -7.96 1.37 16.76
C MET A 232 -6.61 1.24 17.46
N VAL A 233 -6.43 0.15 18.19
CA VAL A 233 -5.18 -0.24 18.85
C VAL A 233 -4.53 -1.34 18.03
N ARG A 234 -3.28 -1.11 17.62
CA ARG A 234 -2.46 -2.15 17.00
C ARG A 234 -2.00 -3.12 18.10
N LEU A 235 -2.21 -4.41 17.89
CA LEU A 235 -1.68 -5.45 18.77
C LEU A 235 -0.18 -5.63 18.56
N ASP A 236 0.54 -5.85 19.65
CA ASP A 236 1.97 -6.11 19.61
C ASP A 236 2.27 -7.47 18.94
N GLU A 237 3.32 -7.45 18.14
CA GLU A 237 3.93 -8.63 17.50
C GLU A 237 4.99 -9.26 18.42
N LYS A 238 5.57 -10.40 18.02
CA LYS A 238 6.77 -10.96 18.64
C LYS A 238 7.88 -9.90 18.76
N ALA A 239 8.58 -9.91 19.89
CA ALA A 239 9.71 -9.03 20.12
C ALA A 239 10.77 -9.17 18.99
N GLY A 240 11.22 -8.05 18.46
CA GLY A 240 12.22 -8.00 17.37
C GLY A 240 11.66 -8.00 15.95
N VAL A 241 10.33 -8.13 15.76
CA VAL A 241 9.72 -7.98 14.43
C VAL A 241 9.58 -6.49 14.10
N ASN A 242 10.32 -6.05 13.08
CA ASN A 242 10.18 -4.69 12.54
C ASN A 242 9.19 -4.69 11.36
N LYS A 243 8.02 -4.08 11.53
CA LYS A 243 7.02 -3.87 10.47
C LYS A 243 7.13 -2.48 9.83
N THR A 244 8.36 -1.97 9.67
CA THR A 244 8.57 -0.75 8.88
C THR A 244 8.40 -1.12 7.42
N ILE A 245 7.55 -0.38 6.73
CA ILE A 245 7.21 -0.63 5.34
C ILE A 245 7.78 0.49 4.52
N GLU A 246 8.51 0.11 3.48
CA GLU A 246 8.90 1.03 2.42
C GLU A 246 7.86 0.96 1.31
N ILE A 247 7.33 2.11 0.93
CA ILE A 247 6.40 2.23 -0.18
C ILE A 247 7.07 3.06 -1.27
N LYS A 248 7.04 2.57 -2.50
CA LYS A 248 7.60 3.22 -3.69
C LYS A 248 6.56 3.32 -4.80
N VAL A 249 6.83 4.14 -5.79
CA VAL A 249 6.15 4.02 -7.10
C VAL A 249 6.92 2.97 -7.89
N GLY A 250 6.29 1.85 -8.23
CA GLY A 250 6.87 0.83 -9.08
C GLY A 250 6.75 1.19 -10.55
N LEU A 251 7.85 1.14 -11.29
CA LEU A 251 7.87 1.33 -12.74
C LEU A 251 8.35 0.05 -13.42
N SER A 252 7.79 -0.27 -14.59
CA SER A 252 8.42 -1.26 -15.46
C SER A 252 9.77 -0.71 -15.97
N LYS A 253 10.76 -1.60 -16.16
CA LYS A 253 12.09 -1.19 -16.64
C LYS A 253 12.02 -0.50 -17.99
N ALA A 254 11.24 -1.04 -18.92
CA ALA A 254 11.09 -0.53 -20.28
C ALA A 254 10.48 0.89 -20.32
N PHE A 255 9.61 1.22 -19.35
CA PHE A 255 9.07 2.57 -19.21
C PHE A 255 10.08 3.51 -18.56
N HIS A 256 10.80 3.04 -17.54
CA HIS A 256 11.78 3.85 -16.82
C HIS A 256 12.98 4.29 -17.69
N GLU A 257 13.33 3.51 -18.71
CA GLU A 257 14.46 3.79 -19.60
C GLU A 257 14.12 4.70 -20.80
N GLN A 258 12.84 5.06 -20.97
CA GLN A 258 12.38 5.99 -22.00
C GLN A 258 12.18 7.37 -21.39
#